data_AF-A0AAV8APG7-F1
#
_entry.id   AF-A0AAV8APG7-F1
#
_cell.length_a   1.000
_cell.length_b   1.000
_cell.length_c   1.000
_cell.angle_alpha   90.00
_cell.angle_beta   90.00
_cell.angle_gamma   90.00
#
_symmetry.space_group_name_H-M   'P 1'
#
loop_
_entity.id
_entity.type
_entity.pdbx_description
1 polymer ?
#
loop_
_entity_poly.entity_id
_entity_poly.type
_entity_poly.pdbx_seq_one_letter_code
_entity_poly.pdbx_strand_id
1 'polypeptide(L)'
;MTTILGIHLILLGLGAFLLVFKAVYFGGVYDTWAPGGGDVRKITNLTLSPSVIFSYLLKSPFGGEGWIVSVDDLEDIIGGHVWLGSICILGGIWHILTKPFAWARRAFVWSGEAYLSYSLGALSVFGFIACCFVWFNNTAYPSEFYGPTGPEASQAQAFTFLVRDQRLGANVGSAQGPTGLGKYLMRSPTGEVIFGGETMRFWDLRAPWLEPLRGPNGLDLSRLKKDIQPWQERRSAEYMTHAPLGSLNSVGGVATEINAVNYVSPRSWLATSHLF
;
A
#
# COMPACT_ATOMS: atom_id res chain seq x y z
N MET A 1 23.52 29.12 2.49
CA MET A 1 22.60 28.00 2.83
C MET A 1 21.68 27.64 1.68
N THR A 2 20.94 28.59 1.08
CA THR A 2 20.00 28.29 -0.03
C THR A 2 20.67 27.68 -1.27
N THR A 3 21.89 28.09 -1.62
CA THR A 3 22.65 27.47 -2.72
C THR A 3 22.91 25.99 -2.51
N ILE A 4 23.33 25.59 -1.30
CA ILE A 4 23.60 24.17 -0.97
C ILE A 4 22.30 23.36 -1.01
N LEU A 5 21.22 23.90 -0.41
CA LEU A 5 19.89 23.30 -0.50
C LEU A 5 19.49 23.10 -1.98
N GLY A 6 19.69 24.11 -2.81
CA GLY A 6 19.31 24.05 -4.22
C GLY A 6 20.09 23.01 -5.02
N ILE A 7 21.39 22.84 -4.75
CA ILE A 7 22.20 21.76 -5.34
C ILE A 7 21.63 20.39 -4.93
N HIS A 8 21.35 20.18 -3.64
CA HIS A 8 20.78 18.90 -3.18
C HIS A 8 19.40 18.62 -3.76
N LEU A 9 18.54 19.65 -3.91
CA LEU A 9 17.23 19.50 -4.56
C LEU A 9 17.35 19.05 -6.02
N ILE A 10 18.29 19.62 -6.78
CA ILE A 10 18.55 19.17 -8.16
C ILE A 10 19.00 17.71 -8.17
N LEU A 11 19.92 17.31 -7.29
CA LEU A 11 20.40 15.93 -7.20
C LEU A 11 19.26 14.95 -6.84
N LEU A 12 18.39 15.31 -5.89
CA LEU A 12 17.20 14.53 -5.56
C LEU A 12 16.24 14.42 -6.74
N GLY A 13 16.03 15.51 -7.48
CA GLY A 13 15.18 15.52 -8.66
C GLY A 13 15.72 14.61 -9.78
N LEU A 14 17.03 14.61 -10.00
CA LEU A 14 17.68 13.65 -10.90
C LEU A 14 17.49 12.20 -10.42
N GLY A 15 17.58 11.95 -9.11
CA GLY A 15 17.29 10.65 -8.51
C GLY A 15 15.87 10.17 -8.79
N ALA A 16 14.86 11.04 -8.69
CA ALA A 16 13.48 10.71 -9.05
C ALA A 16 13.35 10.33 -10.54
N PHE A 17 14.03 11.05 -11.43
CA PHE A 17 14.06 10.71 -12.86
C PHE A 17 14.78 9.39 -13.17
N LEU A 18 15.74 8.95 -12.35
CA LEU A 18 16.35 7.62 -12.54
C LEU A 18 15.31 6.50 -12.40
N LEU A 19 14.37 6.60 -11.46
CA LEU A 19 13.26 5.65 -11.35
C LEU A 19 12.36 5.70 -12.59
N VAL A 20 12.02 6.91 -13.07
CA VAL A 20 11.23 7.09 -14.29
C VAL A 20 11.93 6.43 -15.48
N PHE A 21 13.23 6.66 -15.63
CA PHE A 21 13.99 6.04 -16.72
C PHE A 21 14.03 4.52 -16.61
N LYS A 22 14.15 3.97 -15.39
CA LYS A 22 14.09 2.52 -15.16
C LYS A 22 12.75 1.93 -15.61
N ALA A 23 11.65 2.57 -15.23
CA ALA A 23 10.30 2.09 -15.50
C ALA A 23 9.90 2.22 -16.98
N VAL A 24 10.33 3.29 -17.67
CA VAL A 24 9.93 3.56 -19.06
C VAL A 24 10.88 2.89 -20.07
N TYR A 25 12.20 3.02 -19.87
CA TYR A 25 13.18 2.65 -20.90
C TYR A 25 13.94 1.37 -20.56
N PHE A 26 14.37 1.19 -19.31
CA PHE A 26 15.27 0.11 -18.90
C PHE A 26 14.54 -1.12 -18.33
N GLY A 27 13.71 -1.76 -19.15
CA GLY A 27 13.12 -3.06 -18.85
C GLY A 27 11.92 -3.04 -17.90
N GLY A 28 11.50 -1.88 -17.37
CA GLY A 28 10.28 -1.78 -16.59
C GLY A 28 10.45 -2.04 -15.08
N VAL A 29 9.33 -2.20 -14.38
CA VAL A 29 9.29 -2.52 -12.95
C VAL A 29 8.27 -3.63 -12.71
N TYR A 30 8.33 -4.29 -11.56
CA TYR A 30 7.38 -5.34 -11.23
C TYR A 30 6.00 -4.75 -10.95
N ASP A 31 4.98 -5.27 -11.62
CA ASP A 31 3.58 -4.92 -11.42
C ASP A 31 2.81 -6.13 -10.89
N THR A 32 2.37 -6.09 -9.63
CA THR A 32 1.49 -7.13 -9.05
C THR A 32 0.10 -7.15 -9.72
N TRP A 33 -0.30 -6.03 -10.33
CA TRP A 33 -1.60 -5.84 -11.00
C TRP A 33 -1.57 -6.16 -12.49
N ALA A 34 -0.46 -6.69 -13.01
CA ALA A 34 -0.38 -7.09 -14.40
C ALA A 34 -1.49 -8.10 -14.75
N PRO A 35 -2.18 -7.94 -15.90
CA PRO A 35 -3.26 -8.84 -16.30
C PRO A 35 -2.77 -10.29 -16.43
N GLY A 36 -3.41 -11.21 -15.70
CA GLY A 36 -3.03 -12.62 -15.67
C GLY A 36 -2.07 -13.02 -14.55
N GLY A 37 -1.64 -12.08 -13.72
CA GLY A 37 -0.74 -12.29 -12.58
C GLY A 37 0.48 -11.37 -12.66
N GLY A 38 1.09 -11.10 -11.49
CA GLY A 38 2.14 -10.09 -11.40
C GLY A 38 3.38 -10.41 -12.24
N ASP A 39 3.87 -9.43 -12.99
CA ASP A 39 5.01 -9.55 -13.91
C ASP A 39 5.76 -8.22 -14.06
N VAL A 40 6.99 -8.27 -14.57
CA VAL A 40 7.75 -7.07 -14.91
C VAL A 40 7.25 -6.48 -16.22
N ARG A 41 6.83 -5.22 -16.20
CA ARG A 41 6.42 -4.50 -17.41
C ARG A 41 6.99 -3.09 -17.48
N LYS A 42 7.17 -2.61 -18.72
CA LYS A 42 7.45 -1.20 -18.99
C LYS A 42 6.19 -0.37 -18.78
N ILE A 43 6.37 0.84 -18.26
CA ILE A 43 5.27 1.80 -18.09
C ILE A 43 5.32 2.77 -19.27
N THR A 44 4.36 2.66 -20.17
CA THR A 44 4.33 3.44 -21.42
C THR A 44 3.39 4.64 -21.37
N ASN A 45 2.36 4.58 -20.53
CA ASN A 45 1.32 5.60 -20.44
C ASN A 45 1.31 6.23 -19.05
N LEU A 46 2.22 7.16 -18.79
CA LEU A 46 2.33 7.81 -17.49
C LEU A 46 1.14 8.72 -17.19
N THR A 47 0.66 8.70 -15.95
CA THR A 47 -0.32 9.69 -15.50
C THR A 47 0.37 11.02 -15.22
N LEU A 48 0.25 11.94 -16.17
CA LEU A 48 0.77 13.30 -16.04
C LEU A 48 -0.31 14.32 -15.69
N SER A 49 -1.57 13.89 -15.57
CA SER A 49 -2.65 14.79 -15.19
C SER A 49 -2.45 15.31 -13.76
N PRO A 50 -2.30 16.64 -13.56
CA PRO A 50 -2.09 17.19 -12.22
C PRO A 50 -3.31 16.96 -11.32
N SER A 51 -4.52 16.92 -11.89
CA SER A 51 -5.73 16.67 -11.11
C SER A 51 -5.71 15.31 -10.43
N VAL A 52 -5.15 14.28 -11.09
CA VAL A 52 -5.01 12.95 -10.51
C VAL A 52 -3.87 12.94 -9.49
N ILE A 53 -2.67 13.32 -9.90
CA ILE A 53 -1.47 13.24 -9.05
C ILE A 53 -1.61 14.05 -7.75
N PHE A 54 -2.09 15.29 -7.84
CA PHE A 54 -2.26 16.13 -6.66
C PHE A 54 -3.53 15.79 -5.85
N SER A 55 -4.50 15.05 -6.41
CA SER A 55 -5.66 14.59 -5.63
C SER A 55 -5.26 13.67 -4.48
N TYR A 56 -4.26 12.79 -4.68
CA TYR A 56 -3.76 11.90 -3.61
C TYR A 56 -3.31 12.68 -2.37
N LEU A 57 -2.69 13.87 -2.57
CA LEU A 57 -2.25 14.73 -1.47
C LEU A 57 -3.40 15.32 -0.65
N LEU A 58 -4.60 15.38 -1.23
CA LEU A 58 -5.81 15.96 -0.63
C LEU A 58 -6.79 14.89 -0.12
N LYS A 59 -6.53 13.60 -0.37
CA LYS A 59 -7.34 12.50 0.17
C LYS A 59 -7.25 12.43 1.69
N SER A 60 -8.34 11.99 2.30
CA SER A 60 -8.41 11.71 3.73
C SER A 60 -7.43 10.59 4.12
N PRO A 61 -6.73 10.66 5.27
CA PRO A 61 -5.87 9.59 5.75
C PRO A 61 -6.62 8.44 6.45
N PHE A 62 -7.96 8.53 6.55
CA PHE A 62 -8.79 7.51 7.22
C PHE A 62 -9.12 6.33 6.29
N GLY A 63 -9.76 5.29 6.86
CA GLY A 63 -10.19 4.09 6.14
C GLY A 63 -11.06 4.41 4.90
N GLY A 64 -10.98 3.56 3.89
CA GLY A 64 -11.56 3.78 2.56
C GLY A 64 -10.81 4.76 1.65
N GLU A 65 -10.04 5.70 2.20
CA GLU A 65 -9.38 6.78 1.43
C GLU A 65 -7.86 6.64 1.39
N GLY A 66 -7.20 6.56 2.56
CA GLY A 66 -5.78 6.18 2.68
C GLY A 66 -4.74 7.18 2.16
N TRP A 67 -5.06 8.48 2.03
CA TRP A 67 -4.14 9.53 1.56
C TRP A 67 -3.26 9.05 0.37
N ILE A 68 -1.95 9.32 0.37
CA ILE A 68 -1.02 8.87 -0.67
C ILE A 68 -0.69 7.36 -0.60
N VAL A 69 -0.99 6.70 0.53
CA VAL A 69 -0.78 5.25 0.71
C VAL A 69 -1.73 4.44 -0.20
N SER A 70 -2.80 5.08 -0.66
CA SER A 70 -3.82 4.47 -1.52
C SER A 70 -3.45 4.35 -3.01
N VAL A 71 -2.26 4.82 -3.42
CA VAL A 71 -1.84 4.67 -4.83
C VAL A 71 -1.80 3.19 -5.23
N ASP A 72 -2.55 2.84 -6.26
CA ASP A 72 -2.88 1.45 -6.60
C ASP A 72 -2.37 1.00 -7.99
N ASP A 73 -1.85 1.90 -8.82
CA ASP A 73 -1.19 1.56 -10.09
C ASP A 73 0.20 2.19 -10.25
N LEU A 74 0.96 1.68 -11.23
CA LEU A 74 2.33 2.10 -11.48
C LEU A 74 2.41 3.35 -12.36
N GLU A 75 1.39 3.60 -13.17
CA GLU A 75 1.26 4.78 -14.00
C GLU A 75 1.26 6.06 -13.15
N ASP A 76 0.54 6.03 -12.03
CA ASP A 76 0.43 7.11 -11.05
C ASP A 76 1.69 7.22 -10.19
N ILE A 77 2.29 6.10 -9.77
CA ILE A 77 3.57 6.12 -9.05
C ILE A 77 4.65 6.79 -9.92
N ILE A 78 4.84 6.31 -11.15
CA ILE A 78 5.91 6.85 -12.02
C ILE A 78 5.57 8.27 -12.49
N GLY A 79 4.30 8.56 -12.79
CA GLY A 79 3.81 9.91 -13.09
C GLY A 79 4.06 10.91 -11.95
N GLY A 80 3.81 10.50 -10.71
CA GLY A 80 4.14 11.28 -9.51
C GLY A 80 5.63 11.59 -9.38
N HIS A 81 6.51 10.64 -9.73
CA HIS A 81 7.96 10.87 -9.73
C HIS A 81 8.42 11.82 -10.84
N VAL A 82 7.73 11.90 -11.98
CA VAL A 82 7.97 12.94 -13.00
C VAL A 82 7.66 14.33 -12.44
N TRP A 83 6.52 14.49 -11.76
CA TRP A 83 6.16 15.74 -11.10
C TRP A 83 7.15 16.11 -10.00
N LEU A 84 7.47 15.18 -9.11
CA LEU A 84 8.43 15.38 -8.02
C LEU A 84 9.81 15.77 -8.55
N GLY A 85 10.33 15.03 -9.54
CA GLY A 85 11.63 15.33 -10.15
C GLY A 85 11.68 16.73 -10.74
N SER A 86 10.62 17.13 -11.46
CA SER A 86 10.50 18.47 -12.05
C SER A 86 10.44 19.57 -10.98
N ILE A 87 9.62 19.38 -9.94
CA ILE A 87 9.48 20.34 -8.83
C ILE A 87 10.80 20.51 -8.07
N CYS A 88 11.51 19.41 -7.78
CA CYS A 88 12.80 19.44 -7.10
C CYS A 88 13.86 20.19 -7.92
N ILE A 89 13.96 19.94 -9.24
CA ILE A 89 14.94 20.64 -10.10
C ILE A 89 14.61 22.13 -10.19
N LEU A 90 13.36 22.49 -10.49
CA LEU A 90 12.96 23.90 -10.61
C LEU A 90 13.11 24.64 -9.28
N GLY A 91 12.70 24.03 -8.17
CA GLY A 91 12.89 24.55 -6.82
C GLY A 91 14.37 24.68 -6.43
N GLY A 92 15.21 23.75 -6.89
CA GLY A 92 16.64 23.79 -6.66
C GLY A 92 17.32 24.94 -7.40
N ILE A 93 17.00 25.14 -8.69
CA ILE A 93 17.46 26.30 -9.48
C ILE A 93 17.00 27.59 -8.81
N TRP A 94 15.73 27.68 -8.41
CA TRP A 94 15.18 28.82 -7.70
C TRP A 94 15.98 29.16 -6.43
N HIS A 95 16.28 28.18 -5.57
CA HIS A 95 17.04 28.40 -4.34
C HIS A 95 18.52 28.75 -4.58
N ILE A 96 19.11 28.34 -5.69
CA ILE A 96 20.45 28.77 -6.10
C ILE A 96 20.45 30.25 -6.50
N LEU A 97 19.45 30.67 -7.28
CA LEU A 97 19.39 32.01 -7.87
C LEU A 97 18.80 33.07 -6.93
N THR A 98 18.18 32.66 -5.82
CA THR A 98 17.49 33.56 -4.90
C THR A 98 18.06 33.52 -3.48
N LYS A 99 17.69 34.53 -2.70
CA LYS A 99 18.00 34.65 -1.27
C LYS A 99 16.69 34.75 -0.47
N PRO A 100 16.66 34.34 0.81
CA PRO A 100 15.45 34.39 1.62
C PRO A 100 14.81 35.79 1.67
N PHE A 101 13.52 35.85 1.38
CA PHE A 101 12.74 37.08 1.45
C PHE A 101 12.65 37.63 2.88
N ALA A 102 12.25 38.90 3.01
CA ALA A 102 12.22 39.58 4.29
C ALA A 102 11.30 38.90 5.33
N TRP A 103 10.16 38.36 4.90
CA TRP A 103 9.25 37.64 5.79
C TRP A 103 9.88 36.33 6.29
N ALA A 104 10.54 35.56 5.41
CA ALA A 104 11.19 34.30 5.78
C ALA A 104 12.32 34.55 6.78
N ARG A 105 13.13 35.59 6.56
CA ARG A 105 14.21 35.99 7.49
C ARG A 105 13.71 36.27 8.90
N ARG A 106 12.47 36.76 9.05
CA ARG A 106 11.85 37.05 10.35
C ARG A 106 11.14 35.86 10.99
N ALA A 107 10.77 34.85 10.20
CA ALA A 107 9.99 33.70 10.66
C ALA A 107 10.86 32.54 11.17
N PHE A 108 12.07 32.38 10.62
CA PHE A 108 12.94 31.24 10.92
C PHE A 108 14.14 31.62 11.78
N VAL A 109 14.69 30.62 12.48
CA VAL A 109 15.96 30.72 13.21
C VAL A 109 17.10 30.29 12.28
N TRP A 110 18.13 31.12 12.16
CA TRP A 110 19.22 30.95 11.19
C TRP A 110 20.50 30.39 11.84
N SER A 111 20.41 29.20 12.42
CA SER A 111 21.54 28.48 13.03
C SER A 111 21.65 27.04 12.52
N GLY A 112 22.84 26.44 12.63
CA GLY A 112 23.04 25.04 12.21
C GLY A 112 22.13 24.06 12.97
N GLU A 113 21.96 24.26 14.27
CA GLU A 113 21.06 23.47 15.12
C GLU A 113 19.59 23.61 14.69
N ALA A 114 19.15 24.81 14.33
CA ALA A 114 17.81 25.02 13.81
C ALA A 114 17.58 24.30 12.47
N TYR A 115 18.55 24.34 11.54
CA TYR A 115 18.42 23.61 10.28
C TYR A 115 18.38 22.10 10.49
N LEU A 116 19.16 21.59 11.46
CA LEU A 116 19.10 20.19 11.87
C LEU A 116 17.71 19.86 12.44
N SER A 117 17.15 20.69 13.32
CA SER A 117 15.84 20.43 13.92
C SER A 117 14.70 20.43 12.89
N TYR A 118 14.74 21.30 11.89
CA TYR A 118 13.78 21.28 10.77
C TYR A 118 13.85 19.96 9.98
N SER A 119 15.07 19.48 9.75
CA SER A 119 15.30 18.23 9.02
C SER A 119 14.87 17.01 9.85
N LEU A 120 15.11 17.01 11.17
CA LEU A 120 14.64 15.96 12.08
C LEU A 120 13.11 15.90 12.13
N GLY A 121 12.43 17.05 12.16
CA GLY A 121 10.97 17.11 12.07
C GLY A 121 10.45 16.49 10.76
N ALA A 122 11.08 16.81 9.63
CA ALA A 122 10.71 16.22 8.33
C ALA A 122 10.95 14.70 8.29
N LEU A 123 12.11 14.23 8.78
CA LEU A 123 12.46 12.80 8.82
C LEU A 123 11.52 11.99 9.72
N SER A 124 11.08 12.55 10.85
CA SER A 124 10.08 11.91 11.72
C SER A 124 8.78 11.65 10.96
N VAL A 125 8.29 12.65 10.21
CA VAL A 125 7.09 12.48 9.36
C VAL A 125 7.34 11.45 8.26
N PHE A 126 8.53 11.44 7.62
CA PHE A 126 8.88 10.41 6.63
C PHE A 126 8.84 9.00 7.21
N GLY A 127 9.30 8.80 8.45
CA GLY A 127 9.23 7.52 9.16
C GLY A 127 7.79 7.04 9.36
N PHE A 128 6.90 7.90 9.85
CA PHE A 128 5.47 7.57 9.99
C PHE A 128 4.80 7.23 8.65
N ILE A 129 5.13 7.97 7.59
CA ILE A 129 4.62 7.70 6.24
C ILE A 129 5.11 6.33 5.76
N ALA A 130 6.41 6.05 5.87
CA ALA A 130 7.00 4.77 5.47
C ALA A 130 6.40 3.59 6.24
N CYS A 131 6.18 3.75 7.55
CA CYS A 131 5.50 2.75 8.40
C CYS A 131 4.11 2.40 7.85
N CYS A 132 3.29 3.40 7.51
CA CYS A 132 1.97 3.16 6.94
C CYS A 132 2.04 2.57 5.53
N PHE A 133 2.95 3.03 4.68
CA PHE A 133 3.11 2.53 3.31
C PHE A 133 3.39 1.04 3.28
N VAL A 134 4.40 0.57 4.03
CA VAL A 134 4.77 -0.85 4.03
C VAL A 134 3.70 -1.72 4.69
N TRP A 135 2.92 -1.16 5.61
CA TRP A 135 1.87 -1.89 6.29
C TRP A 135 0.62 -2.12 5.43
N PHE A 136 0.24 -1.15 4.59
CA PHE A 136 -1.03 -1.17 3.87
C PHE A 136 -0.91 -1.32 2.35
N ASN A 137 0.08 -0.70 1.71
CA ASN A 137 0.16 -0.67 0.26
C ASN A 137 0.73 -1.99 -0.27
N ASN A 138 0.06 -2.59 -1.26
CA ASN A 138 0.53 -3.80 -1.95
C ASN A 138 0.94 -3.56 -3.41
N THR A 139 0.85 -2.33 -3.92
CA THR A 139 1.34 -1.95 -5.25
C THR A 139 2.84 -1.66 -5.23
N ALA A 140 3.27 -0.69 -4.42
CA ALA A 140 4.68 -0.33 -4.22
C ALA A 140 5.44 -1.34 -3.35
N TYR A 141 4.72 -2.12 -2.53
CA TYR A 141 5.26 -3.25 -1.77
C TYR A 141 4.51 -4.53 -2.16
N PRO A 142 4.84 -5.15 -3.30
CA PRO A 142 4.17 -6.36 -3.77
C PRO A 142 4.19 -7.49 -2.74
N SER A 143 3.04 -8.09 -2.48
CA SER A 143 2.91 -9.16 -1.48
C SER A 143 3.65 -10.43 -1.88
N GLU A 144 4.04 -10.58 -3.15
CA GLU A 144 4.95 -11.61 -3.63
C GLU A 144 6.37 -11.49 -3.05
N PHE A 145 6.80 -10.30 -2.68
CA PHE A 145 8.13 -10.06 -2.11
C PHE A 145 8.09 -9.82 -0.60
N TYR A 146 7.05 -9.12 -0.11
CA TYR A 146 6.96 -8.67 1.28
C TYR A 146 6.01 -9.54 2.13
N GLY A 147 5.34 -10.52 1.53
CA GLY A 147 4.24 -11.25 2.15
C GLY A 147 2.96 -10.41 2.21
N PRO A 148 1.84 -11.00 2.65
CA PRO A 148 0.55 -10.31 2.71
C PRO A 148 0.58 -9.18 3.75
N THR A 149 -0.22 -8.14 3.50
CA THR A 149 -0.56 -7.17 4.56
C THR A 149 -1.44 -7.84 5.63
N GLY A 150 -1.59 -7.20 6.79
CA GLY A 150 -2.53 -7.66 7.83
C GLY A 150 -3.98 -7.78 7.30
N PRO A 151 -4.53 -6.73 6.67
CA PRO A 151 -5.83 -6.79 6.00
C PRO A 151 -5.91 -7.93 4.97
N GLU A 152 -4.87 -8.12 4.15
CA GLU A 152 -4.82 -9.15 3.13
C GLU A 152 -4.86 -10.57 3.67
N ALA A 153 -4.06 -10.87 4.70
CA ALA A 153 -4.07 -12.18 5.35
C ALA A 153 -5.42 -12.49 6.02
N SER A 154 -6.07 -11.48 6.61
CA SER A 154 -7.38 -11.63 7.24
C SER A 154 -8.48 -11.93 6.21
N GLN A 155 -8.51 -11.20 5.09
CA GLN A 155 -9.47 -11.44 4.01
C GLN A 155 -9.20 -12.79 3.32
N ALA A 156 -7.93 -13.17 3.18
CA ALA A 156 -7.51 -14.47 2.66
C ALA A 156 -8.00 -15.65 3.52
N GLN A 157 -8.01 -15.49 4.85
CA GLN A 157 -8.59 -16.48 5.76
C GLN A 157 -10.10 -16.64 5.52
N ALA A 158 -10.85 -15.54 5.45
CA ALA A 158 -12.29 -15.57 5.22
C ALA A 158 -12.63 -16.22 3.86
N PHE A 159 -11.89 -15.84 2.82
CA PHE A 159 -12.04 -16.43 1.49
C PHE A 159 -11.76 -17.94 1.51
N THR A 160 -10.67 -18.39 2.15
CA THR A 160 -10.29 -19.81 2.19
C THR A 160 -11.39 -20.68 2.81
N PHE A 161 -11.99 -20.25 3.93
CA PHE A 161 -13.09 -20.99 4.56
C PHE A 161 -14.40 -20.89 3.79
N LEU A 162 -14.68 -19.76 3.14
CA LEU A 162 -15.82 -19.63 2.23
C LEU A 162 -15.73 -20.66 1.10
N VAL A 163 -14.58 -20.76 0.42
CA VAL A 163 -14.36 -21.74 -0.66
C VAL A 163 -14.55 -23.17 -0.17
N ARG A 164 -13.91 -23.50 0.96
CA ARG A 164 -14.01 -24.84 1.57
C ARG A 164 -15.46 -25.22 1.85
N ASP A 165 -16.19 -24.35 2.53
CA ASP A 165 -17.56 -24.67 2.97
C ASP A 165 -18.54 -24.68 1.79
N GLN A 166 -18.34 -23.83 0.79
CA GLN A 166 -19.10 -23.87 -0.45
C GLN A 166 -18.91 -25.21 -1.18
N ARG A 167 -17.68 -25.73 -1.24
CA ARG A 167 -17.39 -27.07 -1.82
C ARG A 167 -18.03 -28.21 -1.02
N LEU A 168 -18.22 -28.02 0.28
CA LEU A 168 -18.97 -28.94 1.14
C LEU A 168 -20.50 -28.79 1.01
N GLY A 169 -20.98 -27.92 0.12
CA GLY A 169 -22.40 -27.72 -0.16
C GLY A 169 -23.07 -26.61 0.65
N ALA A 170 -22.32 -25.78 1.39
CA ALA A 170 -22.88 -24.66 2.12
C ALA A 170 -23.34 -23.52 1.17
N ASN A 171 -24.54 -23.00 1.39
CA ASN A 171 -25.02 -21.80 0.71
C ASN A 171 -24.44 -20.54 1.38
N VAL A 172 -23.23 -20.14 0.99
CA VAL A 172 -22.47 -19.06 1.64
C VAL A 172 -23.18 -17.70 1.65
N GLY A 173 -24.06 -17.43 0.69
CA GLY A 173 -24.85 -16.19 0.61
C GLY A 173 -26.07 -16.14 1.54
N SER A 174 -26.51 -17.27 2.09
CA SER A 174 -27.66 -17.35 3.01
C SER A 174 -27.30 -17.98 4.36
N ALA A 175 -26.03 -18.28 4.60
CA ALA A 175 -25.57 -18.87 5.85
C ALA A 175 -25.51 -17.80 6.95
N GLN A 176 -26.44 -17.87 7.91
CA GLN A 176 -26.46 -17.00 9.07
C GLN A 176 -25.40 -17.45 10.10
N GLY A 177 -24.65 -16.50 10.63
CA GLY A 177 -23.72 -16.68 11.73
C GLY A 177 -24.41 -16.54 13.10
N PRO A 178 -23.70 -16.83 14.21
CA PRO A 178 -24.28 -16.83 15.55
C PRO A 178 -24.84 -15.47 16.01
N THR A 179 -24.32 -14.37 15.47
CA THR A 179 -24.74 -12.99 15.82
C THR A 179 -25.96 -12.51 15.04
N GLY A 180 -26.47 -13.34 14.12
CA GLY A 180 -27.54 -12.97 13.19
C GLY A 180 -27.05 -12.32 11.89
N LEU A 181 -25.78 -11.89 11.82
CA LEU A 181 -25.12 -11.46 10.58
C LEU A 181 -24.78 -12.67 9.70
N GLY A 182 -24.48 -12.45 8.41
CA GLY A 182 -24.03 -13.53 7.54
C GLY A 182 -22.64 -14.04 7.95
N LYS A 183 -22.47 -15.37 7.96
CA LYS A 183 -21.23 -16.02 8.39
C LYS A 183 -20.06 -15.71 7.45
N TYR A 184 -20.31 -15.75 6.14
CA TYR A 184 -19.27 -15.57 5.11
C TYR A 184 -19.36 -14.22 4.41
N LEU A 185 -20.57 -13.73 4.17
CA LEU A 185 -20.84 -12.49 3.45
C LEU A 185 -21.80 -11.62 4.26
N MET A 186 -21.54 -10.31 4.28
CA MET A 186 -22.42 -9.31 4.90
C MET A 186 -22.34 -8.00 4.11
N ARG A 187 -22.98 -6.93 4.60
CA ARG A 187 -22.88 -5.60 4.00
C ARG A 187 -21.94 -4.70 4.78
N SER A 188 -21.20 -3.87 4.06
CA SER A 188 -20.52 -2.70 4.60
C SER A 188 -21.54 -1.68 5.13
N PRO A 189 -21.10 -0.64 5.86
CA PRO A 189 -21.97 0.47 6.26
C PRO A 189 -22.63 1.21 5.07
N THR A 190 -22.03 1.16 3.89
CA THR A 190 -22.50 1.80 2.64
C THR A 190 -23.21 0.84 1.69
N GLY A 191 -23.29 -0.44 2.03
CA GLY A 191 -24.15 -1.42 1.37
C GLY A 191 -23.44 -2.41 0.43
N GLU A 192 -22.13 -2.26 0.17
CA GLU A 192 -21.34 -3.22 -0.60
C GLU A 192 -21.30 -4.59 0.08
N VAL A 193 -21.24 -5.66 -0.73
CA VAL A 193 -21.05 -7.03 -0.23
C VAL A 193 -19.58 -7.23 0.14
N ILE A 194 -19.33 -7.62 1.39
CA ILE A 194 -18.01 -7.80 1.99
C ILE A 194 -17.93 -9.16 2.71
N PHE A 195 -16.72 -9.61 3.06
CA PHE A 195 -16.58 -10.79 3.92
C PHE A 195 -17.10 -10.54 5.34
N GLY A 196 -17.67 -11.57 5.95
CA GLY A 196 -18.21 -11.57 7.31
C GLY A 196 -17.17 -11.80 8.41
N GLY A 197 -17.62 -11.82 9.66
CA GLY A 197 -16.75 -11.99 10.82
C GLY A 197 -15.89 -10.77 11.12
N GLU A 198 -14.80 -10.94 11.87
CA GLU A 198 -13.95 -9.83 12.29
C GLU A 198 -13.24 -9.11 11.14
N THR A 199 -13.10 -9.77 9.99
CA THR A 199 -12.51 -9.17 8.79
C THR A 199 -13.42 -8.12 8.15
N MET A 200 -14.64 -7.90 8.65
CA MET A 200 -15.51 -6.80 8.21
C MET A 200 -14.80 -5.43 8.27
N ARG A 201 -13.82 -5.27 9.16
CA ARG A 201 -13.00 -4.05 9.30
C ARG A 201 -12.00 -3.83 8.16
N PHE A 202 -11.74 -4.85 7.33
CA PHE A 202 -10.74 -4.85 6.27
C PHE A 202 -11.35 -4.91 4.87
N TRP A 203 -12.62 -4.51 4.76
CA TRP A 203 -13.36 -4.54 3.50
C TRP A 203 -12.83 -3.59 2.41
N ASP A 204 -12.03 -2.60 2.80
CA ASP A 204 -11.33 -1.68 1.90
C ASP A 204 -10.16 -2.36 1.14
N LEU A 205 -9.76 -3.58 1.52
CA LEU A 205 -8.69 -4.30 0.83
C LEU A 205 -9.01 -4.46 -0.66
N ARG A 206 -8.02 -4.11 -1.48
CA ARG A 206 -7.95 -4.45 -2.90
C ARG A 206 -6.72 -5.32 -3.12
N ALA A 207 -6.87 -6.45 -3.81
CA ALA A 207 -5.76 -7.32 -4.14
C ALA A 207 -6.00 -8.04 -5.48
N PRO A 208 -4.96 -8.28 -6.29
CA PRO A 208 -5.12 -8.86 -7.64
C PRO A 208 -5.76 -10.26 -7.62
N TRP A 209 -5.59 -11.01 -6.54
CA TRP A 209 -6.22 -12.31 -6.36
C TRP A 209 -7.71 -12.25 -5.98
N LEU A 210 -8.22 -11.11 -5.51
CA LEU A 210 -9.60 -10.94 -5.05
C LEU A 210 -10.44 -10.11 -6.03
N GLU A 211 -9.86 -9.11 -6.69
CA GLU A 211 -10.58 -8.21 -7.60
C GLU A 211 -11.39 -8.89 -8.71
N PRO A 212 -10.96 -10.02 -9.31
CA PRO A 212 -11.79 -10.73 -10.28
C PRO A 212 -13.17 -11.16 -9.74
N LEU A 213 -13.31 -11.30 -8.42
CA LEU A 213 -14.55 -11.70 -7.75
C LEU A 213 -15.41 -10.51 -7.29
N ARG A 214 -14.96 -9.28 -7.55
CA ARG A 214 -15.68 -8.05 -7.22
C ARG A 214 -16.47 -7.55 -8.43
N GLY A 215 -17.70 -7.12 -8.18
CA GLY A 215 -18.57 -6.41 -9.12
C GLY A 215 -18.89 -4.99 -8.63
N PRO A 216 -19.84 -4.29 -9.27
CA PRO A 216 -20.18 -2.91 -8.93
C PRO A 216 -20.68 -2.70 -7.49
N ASN A 217 -21.21 -3.76 -6.86
CA ASN A 217 -21.78 -3.72 -5.51
C ASN A 217 -20.93 -4.49 -4.47
N GLY A 218 -19.62 -4.62 -4.69
CA GLY A 218 -18.73 -5.43 -3.85
C GLY A 218 -18.58 -6.87 -4.36
N LEU A 219 -18.40 -7.84 -3.47
CA LEU A 219 -18.21 -9.25 -3.84
C LEU A 219 -19.43 -9.81 -4.56
N ASP A 220 -19.21 -10.42 -5.73
CA ASP A 220 -20.28 -10.95 -6.57
C ASP A 220 -20.55 -12.42 -6.24
N LEU A 221 -21.77 -12.72 -5.76
CA LEU A 221 -22.16 -14.07 -5.38
C LEU A 221 -22.16 -15.06 -6.55
N SER A 222 -22.44 -14.61 -7.77
CA SER A 222 -22.41 -15.47 -8.96
C SER A 222 -20.98 -15.88 -9.30
N ARG A 223 -20.03 -14.94 -9.21
CA ARG A 223 -18.60 -15.19 -9.42
C ARG A 223 -18.02 -16.05 -8.32
N LEU A 224 -18.36 -15.80 -7.06
CA LEU A 224 -17.95 -16.66 -5.93
C LEU A 224 -18.44 -18.10 -6.12
N LYS A 225 -19.59 -18.31 -6.75
CA LYS A 225 -20.13 -19.65 -7.01
C LYS A 225 -19.45 -20.38 -8.17
N LYS A 226 -18.99 -19.66 -9.19
CA LYS A 226 -18.64 -20.26 -10.49
C LYS A 226 -17.22 -19.99 -10.98
N ASP A 227 -16.61 -18.90 -10.54
CA ASP A 227 -15.45 -18.31 -11.20
C ASP A 227 -14.19 -18.33 -10.32
N ILE A 228 -14.26 -18.90 -9.11
CA ILE A 228 -13.09 -19.09 -8.25
C ILE A 228 -12.08 -20.01 -8.92
N GLN A 229 -10.84 -19.54 -9.04
CA GLN A 229 -9.75 -20.26 -9.66
C GLN A 229 -8.85 -20.95 -8.63
N PRO A 230 -8.26 -22.12 -8.95
CA PRO A 230 -7.33 -22.81 -8.05
C PRO A 230 -6.11 -21.98 -7.64
N TRP A 231 -5.67 -21.03 -8.47
CA TRP A 231 -4.56 -20.14 -8.10
C TRP A 231 -4.95 -19.11 -7.04
N GLN A 232 -6.21 -18.64 -7.02
CA GLN A 232 -6.73 -17.76 -5.96
C GLN A 232 -6.79 -18.52 -4.64
N GLU A 233 -7.22 -19.79 -4.66
CA GLU A 233 -7.26 -20.65 -3.47
C GLU A 233 -5.86 -20.91 -2.90
N ARG A 234 -4.87 -21.19 -3.77
CA ARG A 234 -3.48 -21.35 -3.33
C ARG A 234 -2.94 -20.05 -2.72
N ARG A 235 -3.18 -18.93 -3.40
CA ARG A 235 -2.75 -17.60 -2.95
C ARG A 235 -3.36 -17.23 -1.61
N SER A 236 -4.65 -17.48 -1.41
CA SER A 236 -5.32 -17.19 -0.14
C SER A 236 -4.85 -18.11 0.99
N ALA A 237 -4.62 -19.39 0.70
CA ALA A 237 -4.09 -20.34 1.68
C ALA A 237 -2.65 -19.96 2.09
N GLU A 238 -1.82 -19.54 1.14
CA GLU A 238 -0.48 -19.00 1.40
C GLU A 238 -0.57 -17.74 2.28
N TYR A 239 -1.40 -16.77 1.90
CA TYR A 239 -1.48 -15.50 2.62
C TYR A 239 -2.10 -15.63 4.02
N MET A 240 -3.09 -16.50 4.22
CA MET A 240 -3.63 -16.72 5.56
C MET A 240 -2.60 -17.36 6.50
N THR A 241 -1.70 -18.19 5.96
CA THR A 241 -0.67 -18.90 6.74
C THR A 241 0.62 -18.10 6.93
N HIS A 242 0.79 -17.00 6.18
CA HIS A 242 1.92 -16.08 6.28
C HIS A 242 1.50 -14.69 6.79
N ALA A 243 0.41 -14.64 7.56
CA ALA A 243 -0.06 -13.41 8.21
C ALA A 243 1.09 -12.73 9.01
N PRO A 244 1.16 -11.40 9.05
CA PRO A 244 2.29 -10.66 9.64
C PRO A 244 2.29 -10.66 11.18
N LEU A 245 2.20 -11.84 11.79
CA LEU A 245 2.23 -12.08 13.23
C LEU A 245 3.39 -13.01 13.59
N GLY A 246 4.14 -12.65 14.61
CA GLY A 246 5.20 -13.48 15.18
C GLY A 246 5.85 -12.81 16.38
N SER A 247 6.61 -13.59 17.14
CA SER A 247 7.33 -13.12 18.32
C SER A 247 8.66 -12.46 17.98
N LEU A 248 9.25 -11.74 18.95
CA LEU A 248 10.55 -11.09 18.78
C LEU A 248 11.69 -12.09 18.46
N ASN A 249 11.63 -13.31 19.00
CA ASN A 249 12.57 -14.40 18.70
C ASN A 249 12.19 -15.19 17.43
N SER A 250 11.36 -14.60 16.56
CA SER A 250 10.97 -15.12 15.25
C SER A 250 10.13 -16.38 15.23
N VAL A 251 9.30 -16.62 16.25
CA VAL A 251 8.28 -17.68 16.22
C VAL A 251 7.04 -17.14 15.52
N GLY A 252 6.72 -17.68 14.36
CA GLY A 252 5.59 -17.24 13.53
C GLY A 252 4.26 -17.73 14.08
N GLY A 253 3.22 -16.91 13.92
CA GLY A 253 1.87 -17.22 14.38
C GLY A 253 1.40 -16.31 15.51
N VAL A 254 0.33 -16.74 16.18
CA VAL A 254 -0.26 -15.99 17.31
C VAL A 254 0.62 -16.07 18.56
N ALA A 255 0.37 -15.22 19.56
CA ALA A 255 1.16 -15.20 20.78
C ALA A 255 1.13 -16.51 21.61
N THR A 256 0.12 -17.35 21.39
CA THR A 256 -0.04 -18.66 22.03
C THR A 256 0.48 -19.82 21.16
N GLU A 257 1.11 -19.53 20.02
CA GLU A 257 1.66 -20.54 19.12
C GLU A 257 2.86 -21.25 19.76
N ILE A 258 2.99 -22.55 19.51
CA ILE A 258 4.17 -23.31 19.93
C ILE A 258 5.37 -23.00 19.04
N ASN A 259 6.59 -23.27 19.54
CA ASN A 259 7.82 -23.10 18.76
C ASN A 259 7.88 -24.14 17.63
N ALA A 260 7.41 -23.76 16.43
CA ALA A 260 7.40 -24.64 15.27
C ALA A 260 7.84 -23.95 13.98
N VAL A 261 7.38 -22.72 13.72
CA VAL A 261 7.65 -21.99 12.48
C VAL A 261 8.55 -20.79 12.77
N ASN A 262 9.69 -20.70 12.06
CA ASN A 262 10.58 -19.54 12.14
C ASN A 262 10.17 -18.51 11.09
N TYR A 263 9.33 -17.55 11.46
CA TYR A 263 8.79 -16.55 10.53
C TYR A 263 8.35 -15.27 11.25
N VAL A 264 8.76 -14.12 10.71
CA VAL A 264 8.16 -12.82 10.97
C VAL A 264 8.14 -12.08 9.65
N SER A 265 6.99 -11.52 9.30
CA SER A 265 6.84 -10.80 8.03
C SER A 265 7.84 -9.64 7.91
N PRO A 266 8.46 -9.44 6.73
CA PRO A 266 9.22 -8.22 6.43
C PRO A 266 8.42 -6.94 6.71
N ARG A 267 7.09 -6.96 6.53
CA ARG A 267 6.23 -5.80 6.82
C ARG A 267 6.25 -5.45 8.31
N SER A 268 6.23 -6.43 9.20
CA SER A 268 6.30 -6.19 10.65
C SER A 268 7.65 -5.60 11.05
N TRP A 269 8.76 -6.14 10.53
CA TRP A 269 10.09 -5.59 10.76
C TRP A 269 10.24 -4.17 10.24
N LEU A 270 9.82 -3.91 9.00
CA LEU A 270 9.94 -2.59 8.38
C LEU A 270 9.02 -1.58 9.08
N ALA A 271 7.75 -1.90 9.30
CA ALA A 271 6.82 -0.97 9.96
C ALA A 271 7.30 -0.60 11.38
N THR A 272 7.69 -1.59 12.20
CA THR A 272 8.15 -1.32 13.56
C THR A 272 9.46 -0.53 13.56
N SER A 273 10.46 -0.91 12.74
CA SER A 273 11.75 -0.20 12.70
C SER A 273 11.67 1.24 12.20
N HIS A 274 10.70 1.59 11.34
CA HIS A 274 10.50 2.98 10.90
C HIS A 274 9.68 3.81 11.89
N LEU A 275 8.95 3.15 12.80
CA LEU A 275 8.14 3.80 13.82
C LEU A 275 8.94 4.17 15.08
N PHE A 276 9.93 3.34 15.45
CA PHE A 276 10.83 3.56 16.58
C PHE A 276 11.97 4.53 16.23
#